data_AF-A0A6L9XX64-F1
#
_entry.id   AF-A0A6L9XX64-F1
#
_cell.length_a   1.000
_cell.length_b   1.000
_cell.length_c   1.000
_cell.angle_alpha   90.00
_cell.angle_beta   90.00
_cell.angle_gamma   90.00
#
_symmetry.space_group_name_H-M   'P 1'
#
loop_
_entity.id
_entity.type
_entity.pdbx_description
1 polymer ?
#
loop_
_entity_poly.entity_id
_entity_poly.type
_entity_poly.pdbx_seq_one_letter_code
_entity_poly.pdbx_strand_id
1 'polypeptide(L)'
;MANINVSYQEINGNADRLVAGRDEINSTLAKLQSQIASLTAAGFTTDKSSGAFADAYSRFTSGARNTIGGLDDLAQFLRTTAQTLHEVDASLAARLGR
;
A
#
# COMPACT_ATOMS: atom_id res chain seq x y z
N MET A 1 -21.63 8.79 -21.22
CA MET A 1 -20.63 9.69 -20.64
C MET A 1 -20.43 9.25 -19.20
N ALA A 2 -19.26 8.69 -18.88
CA ALA A 2 -18.97 8.23 -17.52
C ALA A 2 -18.74 9.46 -16.66
N ASN A 3 -19.82 10.00 -16.09
CA ASN A 3 -19.72 11.01 -15.06
C ASN A 3 -18.98 10.34 -13.90
N ILE A 4 -17.74 10.78 -13.66
CA ILE A 4 -17.00 10.47 -12.44
C ILE A 4 -17.78 11.17 -11.31
N ASN A 5 -18.88 10.56 -10.88
CA ASN A 5 -19.63 10.89 -9.67
C ASN A 5 -18.94 10.24 -8.46
N VAL A 6 -17.61 10.23 -8.42
CA VAL A 6 -16.92 9.80 -7.21
C VAL A 6 -16.87 11.02 -6.31
N SER A 7 -17.72 11.05 -5.29
CA SER A 7 -17.74 12.11 -4.30
C SER A 7 -16.41 12.16 -3.55
N TYR A 8 -16.07 13.33 -2.99
CA TYR A 8 -14.91 13.51 -2.09
C TYR A 8 -14.84 12.43 -1.00
N GLN A 9 -16.01 12.06 -0.48
CA GLN A 9 -16.15 11.05 0.55
C GLN A 9 -15.81 9.65 0.03
N GLU A 10 -16.19 9.33 -1.20
CA GLU A 10 -15.82 8.06 -1.84
C GLU A 10 -14.32 8.00 -2.15
N ILE A 11 -13.70 9.08 -2.61
CA ILE A 11 -12.24 9.11 -2.84
C ILE A 11 -11.48 8.84 -1.53
N ASN A 12 -11.85 9.55 -0.46
CA ASN A 12 -11.25 9.34 0.86
C ASN A 12 -11.52 7.93 1.40
N GLY A 13 -12.74 7.42 1.28
CA GLY A 13 -13.09 6.07 1.72
C GLY A 13 -12.33 4.99 0.95
N ASN A 14 -12.05 5.19 -0.34
CA ASN A 14 -11.20 4.27 -1.12
C ASN A 14 -9.73 4.37 -0.69
N ALA A 15 -9.21 5.57 -0.41
CA ALA A 15 -7.87 5.73 0.14
C ALA A 15 -7.71 5.00 1.48
N ASP A 16 -8.70 5.09 2.38
CA ASP A 16 -8.68 4.38 3.66
C ASP A 16 -8.70 2.86 3.49
N ARG A 17 -9.46 2.34 2.52
CA ARG A 17 -9.44 0.91 2.19
C ARG A 17 -8.07 0.45 1.68
N LEU A 18 -7.39 1.26 0.86
CA LEU A 18 -6.03 0.94 0.40
C LEU A 18 -5.04 0.90 1.57
N VAL A 19 -5.12 1.85 2.50
CA VAL A 19 -4.29 1.86 3.71
C VAL A 19 -4.56 0.63 4.59
N ALA A 20 -5.83 0.26 4.80
CA ALA A 20 -6.19 -0.93 5.56
C ALA A 20 -5.65 -2.22 4.90
N GLY A 21 -5.80 -2.34 3.57
CA GLY A 21 -5.25 -3.48 2.82
C GLY A 21 -3.72 -3.54 2.87
N ARG A 22 -3.04 -2.40 2.82
CA ARG A 22 -1.58 -2.28 3.02
C ARG A 22 -1.16 -2.84 4.39
N ASP A 23 -1.87 -2.48 5.45
CA ASP A 23 -1.55 -2.93 6.81
C ASP A 23 -1.77 -4.45 6.97
N GLU A 24 -2.82 -4.99 6.36
CA GLU A 24 -3.09 -6.42 6.32
C GLU A 24 -1.98 -7.19 5.58
N ILE A 25 -1.56 -6.68 4.43
CA ILE A 25 -0.44 -7.23 3.64
C ILE A 25 0.83 -7.20 4.49
N ASN A 26 1.17 -6.06 5.10
CA ASN A 26 2.35 -5.91 5.93
C ASN A 26 2.36 -6.90 7.12
N SER A 27 1.23 -7.07 7.79
CA SER A 27 1.06 -8.06 8.87
C SER A 27 1.27 -9.49 8.39
N THR A 28 0.70 -9.83 7.23
CA THR A 28 0.86 -11.16 6.62
C THR A 28 2.32 -11.43 6.25
N LEU A 29 2.99 -10.46 5.64
CA LEU A 29 4.40 -10.56 5.27
C LEU A 29 5.30 -10.75 6.50
N ALA A 30 5.06 -9.99 7.58
CA ALA A 30 5.80 -10.13 8.83
C ALA A 30 5.64 -11.53 9.44
N LYS A 31 4.43 -12.12 9.38
CA LYS A 31 4.19 -13.50 9.84
C LYS A 31 4.96 -14.51 9.01
N LEU A 32 4.90 -14.42 7.67
CA LEU A 32 5.65 -15.30 6.78
C LEU A 32 7.16 -15.19 7.02
N GLN A 33 7.66 -13.97 7.19
CA GLN A 33 9.06 -13.68 7.51
C GLN A 33 9.50 -14.37 8.81
N SER A 34 8.67 -14.31 9.85
CA SER A 34 8.94 -14.99 11.12
C SER A 34 8.93 -16.51 11.01
N GLN A 35 8.00 -17.10 10.24
CA GLN A 35 7.95 -18.55 10.04
C GLN A 35 9.20 -19.06 9.32
N ILE A 36 9.61 -18.35 8.28
CA ILE A 36 10.83 -18.60 7.51
C ILE A 36 12.05 -18.53 8.44
N ALA A 37 12.18 -17.48 9.26
CA ALA A 37 13.27 -17.35 10.22
C ALA A 37 13.32 -18.52 11.21
N SER A 38 12.18 -18.95 11.74
CA SER A 38 12.08 -20.10 12.65
C SER A 38 12.53 -21.42 12.00
N LEU A 39 12.15 -21.67 10.74
CA LEU A 39 12.59 -22.86 10.00
C LEU A 39 14.11 -22.87 9.78
N THR A 40 14.68 -21.69 9.49
CA THR A 40 16.13 -21.53 9.33
C THR A 40 16.87 -21.78 10.64
N ALA A 41 16.35 -21.25 11.75
CA ALA A 41 16.90 -21.44 13.09
C ALA A 41 16.79 -22.89 13.59
N ALA A 42 15.76 -23.64 13.16
CA ALA A 42 15.55 -25.05 13.50
C ALA A 42 16.50 -26.02 12.76
N GLY A 43 17.46 -25.52 11.97
CA GLY A 43 18.50 -26.34 11.35
C GLY A 43 18.20 -26.79 9.92
N PHE A 44 17.26 -26.15 9.21
CA PHE A 44 16.99 -26.43 7.79
C PHE A 44 18.15 -25.99 6.85
N THR A 45 19.21 -25.40 7.39
CA THR A 45 20.39 -24.97 6.65
C THR A 45 21.35 -26.13 6.37
N THR A 46 21.12 -26.85 5.28
CA THR A 46 22.21 -27.56 4.60
C THR A 46 23.04 -26.53 3.82
N ASP A 47 24.38 -26.63 3.84
CA ASP A 47 25.34 -25.64 3.30
C ASP A 47 25.08 -25.14 1.86
N LYS A 48 24.32 -25.87 1.03
CA LYS A 48 23.94 -25.45 -0.34
C LYS A 48 22.56 -24.81 -0.43
N SER A 49 21.65 -25.10 0.49
CA SER A 49 20.26 -24.63 0.45
C SER A 49 20.07 -23.27 1.13
N SER A 50 20.98 -22.91 2.04
CA SER A 50 20.96 -21.65 2.80
C SER A 50 21.15 -20.40 1.92
N GLY A 51 22.01 -20.46 0.89
CA GLY A 51 22.24 -19.35 -0.04
C GLY A 51 21.03 -19.04 -0.91
N ALA A 52 20.46 -20.06 -1.57
CA ALA A 52 19.26 -19.91 -2.39
C ALA A 52 18.05 -19.42 -1.57
N PHE A 53 17.97 -19.85 -0.31
CA PHE A 53 16.94 -19.40 0.62
C PHE A 53 17.12 -17.93 1.03
N ALA A 54 18.33 -17.50 1.36
CA ALA A 54 18.63 -16.10 1.67
C ALA A 54 18.30 -15.17 0.49
N ASP A 55 18.61 -15.60 -0.74
CA ASP A 55 18.26 -14.88 -1.96
C ASP A 55 16.74 -14.81 -2.16
N ALA A 56 16.03 -15.92 -2.01
CA ALA A 56 14.57 -15.97 -2.14
C ALA A 56 13.89 -15.06 -1.10
N TYR A 57 14.38 -15.07 0.13
CA TYR A 57 13.91 -14.22 1.23
C TYR A 57 14.17 -12.74 0.98
N SER A 58 15.35 -12.39 0.48
CA SER A 58 15.71 -11.01 0.12
C SER A 58 14.80 -10.49 -1.01
N ARG A 59 14.57 -11.30 -2.05
CA ARG A 59 13.66 -10.97 -3.15
C ARG A 59 12.22 -10.80 -2.68
N PHE A 60 11.74 -11.71 -1.83
CA PHE A 60 10.42 -11.62 -1.22
C PHE A 60 10.26 -10.32 -0.43
N THR A 61 11.18 -10.04 0.49
CA THR A 61 11.10 -8.85 1.36
C THR A 61 11.17 -7.56 0.54
N SER A 62 12.00 -7.53 -0.51
CA SER A 62 12.11 -6.36 -1.40
C SER A 62 10.85 -6.15 -2.23
N GLY A 63 10.30 -7.21 -2.83
CA GLY A 63 9.05 -7.15 -3.58
C GLY A 63 7.87 -6.72 -2.70
N ALA A 64 7.79 -7.29 -1.50
CA ALA A 64 6.82 -6.93 -0.48
C ALA A 64 6.87 -5.44 -0.09
N ARG A 65 8.07 -4.89 0.15
CA ARG A 65 8.25 -3.46 0.43
C ARG A 65 7.81 -2.59 -0.74
N ASN A 66 8.14 -2.98 -1.96
CA ASN A 66 7.71 -2.25 -3.15
C ASN A 66 6.19 -2.25 -3.31
N THR A 67 5.53 -3.39 -3.06
CA THR A 67 4.06 -3.48 -3.09
C THR A 67 3.42 -2.59 -2.02
N ILE A 68 3.94 -2.62 -0.79
CA ILE A 68 3.46 -1.76 0.32
C ILE A 68 3.64 -0.28 -0.04
N GLY A 69 4.81 0.11 -0.55
CA GLY A 69 5.09 1.48 -0.98
C GLY A 69 4.14 1.93 -2.08
N GLY A 70 3.91 1.10 -3.10
CA GLY A 70 2.98 1.43 -4.19
C GLY A 70 1.53 1.61 -3.72
N LEU A 71 1.07 0.85 -2.72
CA LEU A 71 -0.25 1.06 -2.11
C LEU A 71 -0.34 2.38 -1.35
N ASP A 72 0.75 2.77 -0.68
CA ASP A 72 0.84 4.04 0.04
C ASP A 72 0.80 5.23 -0.92
N ASP A 73 1.59 5.17 -2.00
CA ASP A 73 1.60 6.18 -3.06
C ASP A 73 0.22 6.37 -3.69
N LEU A 74 -0.50 5.27 -3.96
CA LEU A 74 -1.87 5.31 -4.49
C LEU A 74 -2.85 5.93 -3.49
N ALA A 75 -2.76 5.58 -2.21
CA ALA A 75 -3.61 6.18 -1.17
C ALA A 75 -3.34 7.70 -1.04
N GLN A 76 -2.08 8.11 -1.07
CA GLN A 76 -1.68 9.52 -1.03
C GLN A 76 -2.16 10.27 -2.28
N PHE A 77 -2.05 9.66 -3.45
CA PHE A 77 -2.56 10.24 -4.70
C PHE A 77 -4.06 10.50 -4.63
N LEU A 78 -4.85 9.52 -4.14
CA LEU A 78 -6.29 9.69 -3.95
C LEU A 78 -6.62 10.83 -2.98
N ARG A 79 -5.93 10.90 -1.83
CA ARG A 79 -6.11 11.97 -0.84
C ARG A 79 -5.79 13.35 -1.41
N THR A 80 -4.68 13.47 -2.13
CA THR A 80 -4.24 14.72 -2.77
C THR A 80 -5.24 15.17 -3.84
N THR A 81 -5.76 14.21 -4.62
CA THR A 81 -6.78 14.48 -5.63
C THR A 81 -8.07 14.99 -4.98
N ALA A 82 -8.53 14.35 -3.90
CA ALA A 82 -9.72 14.80 -3.18
C ALA A 82 -9.56 16.23 -2.63
N GLN A 83 -8.40 16.53 -2.03
CA GLN A 83 -8.12 17.87 -1.51
C GLN A 83 -8.09 18.93 -2.63
N THR A 84 -7.38 18.65 -3.72
CA THR A 84 -7.23 19.59 -4.84
C THR A 84 -8.59 19.92 -5.47
N LEU A 85 -9.42 18.90 -5.71
CA LEU A 85 -10.75 19.08 -6.26
C LEU A 85 -11.62 19.94 -5.31
N HIS A 86 -11.54 19.71 -4.00
CA HIS A 86 -12.31 20.47 -3.01
C HIS A 86 -11.90 21.96 -2.99
N GLU A 87 -10.61 22.25 -3.08
CA GLU A 87 -10.09 23.62 -3.16
C GLU A 87 -10.54 24.35 -4.44
N VAL A 88 -10.54 23.65 -5.57
CA VAL A 88 -11.03 24.17 -6.86
C VAL A 88 -12.52 24.48 -6.79
N ASP A 89 -13.33 23.57 -6.26
CA ASP A 89 -14.77 23.77 -6.09
C ASP A 89 -15.09 24.93 -5.16
N ALA A 90 -14.42 25.02 -4.01
CA ALA A 90 -14.59 26.13 -3.07
C ALA A 90 -14.23 27.48 -3.72
N SER A 91 -13.17 27.50 -4.53
CA SER A 91 -12.76 28.70 -5.27
C SER A 91 -13.77 29.10 -6.36
N LEU A 92 -14.36 28.13 -7.05
CA LEU A 92 -15.39 28.38 -8.07
C LEU A 92 -16.68 28.91 -7.44
N ALA A 93 -17.13 28.30 -6.34
CA ALA A 93 -18.29 28.76 -5.58
C ALA A 93 -18.11 30.19 -5.06
N ALA A 94 -16.92 30.53 -4.54
CA ALA A 94 -16.61 31.88 -4.07
C ALA A 94 -16.59 32.94 -5.19
N ARG A 95 -16.36 32.54 -6.45
CA ARG A 95 -16.42 33.43 -7.62
C ARG A 95 -17.83 33.61 -8.15
N LEU A 96 -18.65 32.56 -8.13
CA LEU A 96 -20.05 32.60 -8.59
C LEU A 96 -20.99 33.26 -7.58
N GLY A 97 -20.65 33.25 -6.28
CA GLY A 97 -21.40 33.93 -5.24
C GLY A 97 -21.16 35.45 -5.14
N ARG A 98 -20.48 36.05 -6.12
CA ARG A 98 -20.27 37.51 -6.22
C ARG A 98 -20.98 38.09 -7.43
#